data_AF-A0A7S1N1L4-F1
#
_entry.id   AF-A0A7S1N1L4-F1
#
_cell.length_a   1.000
_cell.length_b   1.000
_cell.length_c   1.000
_cell.angle_alpha   90.00
_cell.angle_beta   90.00
_cell.angle_gamma   90.00
#
_symmetry.space_group_name_H-M   'P 1'
#
loop_
_entity.id
_entity.type
_entity.pdbx_description
1 polymer ?
#
loop_
_entity_poly.entity_id
_entity_poly.type
_entity_poly.pdbx_seq_one_letter_code
_entity_poly.pdbx_strand_id
1 'polypeptide(L)'
;EDPDVRCVLLSAEGRHFSAGLDLKEAAKMFFDGASTPSKALLAGSLALGKLVGTGPSSPTEPGMPAMRNQKLYRLIRRWQQSISSLENCRLPVIAAVHGKCIGGAVDLVTAADIRMCTADAEFGIKEVNVGIVADLGTLHRVERIIGRGIARELAFTGRVLKSE
;
A
#
# COMPACT_ATOMS: atom_id res chain seq x y z
N GLU A 1 -2.54 -12.39 -24.22
CA GLU A 1 -3.63 -13.08 -23.50
C GLU A 1 -3.50 -14.55 -23.83
N ASP A 2 -3.50 -15.41 -22.80
CA ASP A 2 -3.48 -16.85 -22.98
C ASP A 2 -4.94 -17.33 -23.07
N PRO A 3 -5.38 -17.92 -24.20
CA PRO A 3 -6.77 -18.31 -24.42
C PRO A 3 -7.26 -19.44 -23.52
N ASP A 4 -6.34 -20.20 -22.91
CA ASP A 4 -6.67 -21.36 -22.07
C ASP A 4 -6.89 -20.96 -20.61
N VAL A 5 -6.42 -19.78 -20.20
CA VAL A 5 -6.63 -19.27 -18.84
C VAL A 5 -8.07 -18.78 -18.68
N ARG A 6 -8.75 -19.27 -17.64
CA ARG A 6 -10.15 -18.92 -17.32
C ARG A 6 -10.34 -18.16 -16.02
N CYS A 7 -9.34 -18.19 -15.14
CA CYS A 7 -9.32 -17.48 -13.88
C CYS A 7 -7.87 -17.25 -13.43
N VAL A 8 -7.68 -16.32 -12.50
CA VAL A 8 -6.39 -16.04 -11.87
C VAL A 8 -6.51 -16.26 -10.38
N LEU A 9 -5.66 -17.11 -9.81
CA LEU A 9 -5.53 -17.27 -8.36
C LEU A 9 -4.33 -16.47 -7.87
N LEU A 10 -4.59 -15.50 -6.99
CA LEU A 10 -3.58 -14.77 -6.25
C LEU A 10 -3.42 -15.40 -4.87
N SER A 11 -2.25 -15.99 -4.63
CA SER A 11 -1.84 -16.54 -3.34
C SER A 11 -0.41 -16.13 -3.01
N ALA A 12 0.07 -16.45 -1.81
CA ALA A 12 1.41 -16.14 -1.36
C ALA A 12 2.05 -17.33 -0.67
N GLU A 13 3.38 -17.37 -0.67
CA GLU A 13 4.15 -18.39 0.02
C GLU A 13 4.51 -17.95 1.46
N GLY A 14 4.74 -18.92 2.34
CA GLY A 14 5.20 -18.68 3.71
C GLY A 14 4.06 -18.55 4.73
N ARG A 15 4.33 -17.87 5.85
CA ARG A 15 3.41 -17.82 7.01
C ARG A 15 2.30 -16.77 6.91
N HIS A 16 2.47 -15.78 6.04
CA HIS A 16 1.56 -14.65 5.91
C HIS A 16 1.41 -14.30 4.44
N PHE A 17 0.25 -13.77 4.07
CA PHE A 17 -0.01 -13.34 2.71
C PHE A 17 0.95 -12.24 2.26
N SER A 18 1.02 -11.13 2.99
CA SER A 18 2.03 -10.09 2.77
C SER A 18 2.03 -9.04 3.89
N ALA A 19 3.22 -8.57 4.23
CA ALA A 19 3.44 -7.48 5.18
C ALA A 19 3.29 -6.07 4.56
N GLY A 20 3.05 -5.99 3.24
CA GLY A 20 2.93 -4.73 2.51
C GLY A 20 4.25 -4.20 1.98
N LEU A 21 4.38 -2.88 1.90
CA LEU A 21 5.53 -2.19 1.33
C LEU A 21 6.80 -2.40 2.18
N ASP A 22 7.92 -2.75 1.54
CA ASP A 22 9.22 -2.77 2.21
C ASP A 22 9.65 -1.34 2.53
N LEU A 23 9.58 -0.98 3.82
CA LEU A 23 9.89 0.37 4.29
C LEU A 23 11.35 0.78 4.08
N LYS A 24 12.29 -0.18 4.04
CA LYS A 24 13.72 0.12 3.79
C LYS A 24 13.93 0.49 2.33
N GLU A 25 13.32 -0.26 1.41
CA GLU A 25 13.39 0.06 -0.02
C GLU A 25 12.59 1.33 -0.34
N ALA A 26 11.40 1.49 0.25
CA ALA A 26 10.62 2.71 0.13
C ALA A 26 11.42 3.94 0.60
N ALA A 27 12.12 3.83 1.73
CA ALA A 27 12.97 4.91 2.21
C ALA A 27 14.05 5.30 1.19
N LYS A 28 14.72 4.33 0.56
CA LYS A 28 15.70 4.64 -0.51
C LYS A 28 15.05 5.38 -1.68
N MET A 29 13.88 4.92 -2.12
CA MET A 29 13.15 5.54 -3.23
C MET A 29 12.65 6.96 -2.93
N PHE A 30 12.30 7.25 -1.66
CA PHE A 30 11.77 8.56 -1.25
C PHE A 30 12.83 9.55 -0.74
N PHE A 31 13.99 9.05 -0.29
CA PHE A 31 15.03 9.83 0.40
C PHE A 31 16.41 9.83 -0.29
N ASP A 32 16.53 9.34 -1.52
CA ASP A 32 17.82 9.34 -2.22
C ASP A 32 18.37 10.77 -2.42
N GLY A 33 19.44 11.05 -1.67
CA GLY A 33 20.11 12.35 -1.51
C GLY A 33 20.79 12.55 -0.15
N ALA A 34 20.40 11.84 0.92
CA ALA A 34 21.05 11.95 2.24
C ALA A 34 21.81 10.67 2.60
N SER A 35 23.12 10.80 2.83
CA SER A 35 23.98 9.75 3.36
C SER A 35 23.51 9.28 4.74
N THR A 36 23.38 7.95 4.87
CA THR A 36 23.33 7.16 6.12
C THR A 36 22.06 7.29 7.00
N PRO A 37 21.19 6.25 7.05
CA PRO A 37 20.03 6.22 7.93
C PRO A 37 20.45 5.71 9.31
N SER A 38 21.15 6.53 10.09
CA SER A 38 21.39 6.20 11.50
C SER A 38 20.81 7.30 12.38
N LYS A 39 19.84 6.91 13.22
CA LYS A 39 19.12 7.68 14.26
C LYS A 39 17.80 8.37 13.86
N ALA A 40 17.54 8.72 12.59
CA ALA A 40 16.27 9.37 12.22
C ALA A 40 15.07 8.41 12.09
N LEU A 41 15.31 7.12 11.80
CA LEU A 41 14.24 6.12 11.66
C LEU A 41 13.56 5.73 12.99
N LEU A 42 14.22 5.98 14.13
CA LEU A 42 13.72 5.69 15.48
C LEU A 42 12.93 6.86 16.09
N ALA A 43 13.03 8.06 15.50
CA ALA A 43 12.18 9.20 15.86
C ALA A 43 10.87 9.11 15.08
N GLY A 44 9.94 8.33 15.64
CA GLY A 44 8.63 8.03 15.08
C GLY A 44 7.84 9.24 14.58
N SER A 45 7.02 8.98 13.56
CA SER A 45 5.91 9.81 13.07
C SER A 45 6.25 11.19 12.46
N LEU A 46 7.28 11.89 12.94
CA LEU A 46 7.59 13.28 12.55
C LEU A 46 8.46 13.40 11.30
N ALA A 47 9.24 12.39 10.95
CA ALA A 47 10.14 12.45 9.79
C ALA A 47 9.42 12.23 8.45
N LEU A 48 8.31 11.48 8.44
CA LEU A 48 7.55 11.22 7.22
C LEU A 48 6.56 12.35 6.88
N GLY A 49 6.10 13.13 7.87
CA GLY A 49 5.30 14.34 7.62
C GLY A 49 6.02 15.40 6.76
N LYS A 50 7.35 15.37 6.70
CA LYS A 50 8.15 16.22 5.79
C LYS A 50 8.11 15.77 4.32
N LEU A 51 7.59 14.57 4.02
CA LEU A 51 7.37 14.09 2.64
C LEU A 51 6.08 14.63 2.02
N VAL A 52 5.10 15.08 2.83
CA VAL A 52 3.89 15.75 2.35
C VAL A 52 4.14 17.26 2.32
N GLY A 53 5.00 17.70 1.40
CA GLY A 53 4.96 19.03 0.78
C GLY A 53 4.98 20.33 1.60
N THR A 54 5.09 20.35 2.93
CA THR A 54 4.95 21.60 3.72
C THR A 54 6.12 21.95 4.64
N GLY A 55 7.31 21.37 4.45
CA GLY A 55 8.52 21.74 5.20
C GLY A 55 9.54 22.51 4.36
N PRO A 56 10.20 23.56 4.89
CA PRO A 56 11.18 24.32 4.14
C PRO A 56 12.38 23.45 3.75
N SER A 57 12.80 23.58 2.50
CA SER A 57 14.00 22.94 1.95
C SER A 57 15.23 23.28 2.79
N SER A 58 16.03 22.27 3.12
CA SER A 58 17.41 22.47 3.58
C SER A 58 18.20 23.28 2.53
N PRO A 59 19.20 24.10 2.92
CA PRO A 59 19.73 25.18 2.10
C PRO A 59 20.73 24.79 1.01
N THR A 60 20.85 23.50 0.65
CA THR A 60 21.90 23.04 -0.26
C THR A 60 21.28 22.28 -1.43
N GLU A 61 21.29 22.96 -2.57
CA GLU A 61 20.78 22.64 -3.91
C GLU A 61 19.27 22.87 -4.16
N PRO A 62 18.90 23.90 -4.95
CA PRO A 62 17.52 24.17 -5.35
C PRO A 62 17.09 23.17 -6.44
N GLY A 63 16.95 21.89 -6.08
CA GLY A 63 16.22 20.94 -6.91
C GLY A 63 14.75 21.39 -6.97
N MET A 64 14.27 21.78 -8.15
CA MET A 64 12.88 22.24 -8.34
C MET A 64 11.89 21.25 -7.69
N PRO A 65 11.15 21.67 -6.63
CA PRO A 65 10.22 20.79 -5.92
C PRO A 65 9.20 20.12 -6.85
N ALA A 66 8.80 20.82 -7.91
CA ALA A 66 7.92 20.31 -8.96
C ALA A 66 8.47 19.04 -9.63
N MET A 67 9.77 18.97 -9.90
CA MET A 67 10.37 17.80 -10.58
C MET A 67 10.40 16.58 -9.67
N ARG A 68 10.70 16.77 -8.37
CA ARG A 68 10.63 15.70 -7.37
C ARG A 68 9.21 15.17 -7.24
N ASN A 69 8.23 16.06 -7.11
CA ASN A 69 6.82 15.70 -7.02
C ASN A 69 6.35 14.96 -8.28
N GLN A 70 6.80 15.39 -9.47
CA GLN A 70 6.46 14.71 -10.72
C GLN A 70 7.04 13.29 -10.80
N LYS A 71 8.27 13.06 -10.31
CA LYS A 71 8.86 11.72 -10.23
C LYS A 71 8.07 10.82 -9.29
N LEU A 72 7.74 11.32 -8.09
CA LEU A 72 6.94 10.61 -7.10
C LEU A 72 5.55 10.26 -7.66
N TYR A 73 4.88 11.24 -8.28
CA TYR A 73 3.59 11.03 -8.93
C TYR A 73 3.64 9.91 -9.97
N ARG A 74 4.64 9.90 -10.87
CA ARG A 74 4.81 8.83 -11.87
C ARG A 74 5.01 7.46 -11.22
N LEU A 75 5.77 7.39 -10.13
CA LEU A 75 5.99 6.13 -9.40
C LEU A 75 4.70 5.60 -8.78
N ILE A 76 3.95 6.46 -8.07
CA ILE A 76 2.64 6.12 -7.49
C ILE A 76 1.68 5.67 -8.59
N ARG A 77 1.61 6.39 -9.72
CA ARG A 77 0.76 6.01 -10.86
C ARG A 77 1.13 4.64 -11.42
N ARG A 78 2.43 4.31 -11.50
CA ARG A 78 2.89 3.00 -11.94
C ARG A 78 2.45 1.90 -10.97
N TRP A 79 2.59 2.11 -9.66
CA TRP A 79 2.12 1.14 -8.66
C TRP A 79 0.60 0.98 -8.68
N GLN A 80 -0.16 2.08 -8.75
CA GLN A 80 -1.61 2.05 -8.93
C GLN A 80 -2.02 1.24 -10.16
N GLN A 81 -1.31 1.39 -11.29
CA GLN A 81 -1.56 0.61 -12.50
C GLN A 81 -1.26 -0.87 -12.30
N SER A 82 -0.18 -1.22 -11.60
CA SER A 82 0.14 -2.62 -11.27
C SER A 82 -0.96 -3.26 -10.43
N ILE A 83 -1.45 -2.58 -9.38
CA ILE A 83 -2.56 -3.09 -8.56
C ILE A 83 -3.86 -3.18 -9.37
N SER A 84 -4.19 -2.13 -10.12
CA SER A 84 -5.42 -2.06 -10.91
C SER A 84 -5.42 -3.01 -12.11
N SER A 85 -4.28 -3.62 -12.45
CA SER A 85 -4.22 -4.63 -13.50
C SER A 85 -5.05 -5.88 -13.16
N LEU A 86 -5.26 -6.17 -11.87
CA LEU A 86 -6.15 -7.23 -11.41
C LEU A 86 -7.61 -6.91 -11.75
N GLU A 87 -8.06 -5.71 -11.41
CA GLU A 87 -9.43 -5.23 -11.68
C GLU A 87 -9.70 -5.08 -13.20
N ASN A 88 -8.66 -4.74 -13.97
CA ASN A 88 -8.76 -4.67 -15.44
C ASN A 88 -8.64 -6.03 -16.12
N CYS A 89 -8.35 -7.11 -15.38
CA CYS A 89 -8.30 -8.44 -15.93
C CYS A 89 -9.71 -8.84 -16.40
N ARG A 90 -9.82 -9.37 -17.61
CA ARG A 90 -11.11 -9.84 -18.15
C ARG A 90 -11.57 -11.14 -17.50
N LEU A 91 -10.69 -11.83 -16.79
CA LEU A 91 -10.93 -13.10 -16.14
C LEU A 91 -11.12 -12.88 -14.63
N PRO A 92 -11.96 -13.69 -13.97
CA PRO A 92 -12.12 -13.61 -12.52
C PRO A 92 -10.79 -13.78 -11.77
N VAL A 93 -10.49 -12.83 -10.88
CA VAL A 93 -9.33 -12.85 -9.98
C VAL A 93 -9.79 -13.22 -8.57
N ILE A 94 -9.21 -14.30 -8.03
CA ILE A 94 -9.50 -14.82 -6.69
C ILE A 94 -8.28 -14.60 -5.81
N ALA A 95 -8.42 -13.85 -4.73
CA ALA A 95 -7.39 -13.72 -3.69
C ALA A 95 -7.61 -14.78 -2.60
N ALA A 96 -6.63 -15.66 -2.39
CA ALA A 96 -6.59 -16.63 -1.31
C ALA A 96 -5.61 -16.15 -0.22
N VAL A 97 -6.15 -15.66 0.89
CA VAL A 97 -5.40 -14.95 1.93
C VAL A 97 -5.24 -15.79 3.18
N HIS A 98 -4.00 -16.02 3.60
CA HIS A 98 -3.67 -16.65 4.88
C HIS A 98 -2.82 -15.74 5.77
N GLY A 99 -2.97 -15.87 7.09
CA GLY A 99 -2.25 -15.04 8.05
C GLY A 99 -2.40 -13.54 7.78
N LYS A 100 -1.30 -12.79 7.83
CA LYS A 100 -1.33 -11.32 7.77
C LYS A 100 -1.39 -10.78 6.34
N CYS A 101 -2.35 -9.88 6.08
CA CYS A 101 -2.54 -9.10 4.86
C CYS A 101 -2.54 -7.60 5.23
N ILE A 102 -1.38 -6.96 5.09
CA ILE A 102 -1.13 -5.63 5.66
C ILE A 102 -0.78 -4.58 4.59
N GLY A 103 -1.32 -3.36 4.75
CA GLY A 103 -1.02 -2.18 3.95
C GLY A 103 -1.22 -2.41 2.46
N GLY A 104 -0.17 -2.27 1.66
CA GLY A 104 -0.16 -2.58 0.22
C GLY A 104 -0.72 -3.95 -0.18
N ALA A 105 -0.73 -4.93 0.73
CA ALA A 105 -1.41 -6.20 0.50
C ALA A 105 -2.94 -6.04 0.43
N VAL A 106 -3.51 -5.16 1.26
CA VAL A 106 -4.93 -4.79 1.23
C VAL A 106 -5.27 -4.07 -0.07
N ASP A 107 -4.38 -3.22 -0.59
CA ASP A 107 -4.57 -2.59 -1.92
C ASP A 107 -4.69 -3.64 -3.02
N LEU A 108 -3.87 -4.69 -2.93
CA LEU A 108 -3.87 -5.79 -3.88
C LEU A 108 -5.15 -6.63 -3.80
N VAL A 109 -5.54 -7.12 -2.61
CA VAL A 109 -6.70 -8.03 -2.48
C VAL A 109 -8.05 -7.31 -2.66
N THR A 110 -8.09 -5.99 -2.42
CA THR A 110 -9.28 -5.18 -2.72
C THR A 110 -9.48 -4.96 -4.23
N ALA A 111 -8.45 -5.17 -5.05
CA ALA A 111 -8.54 -5.14 -6.51
C ALA A 111 -8.94 -6.49 -7.15
N ALA A 112 -8.98 -7.58 -6.37
CA ALA A 112 -9.50 -8.87 -6.84
C ALA A 112 -11.04 -8.86 -6.94
N ASP A 113 -11.63 -9.81 -7.65
CA ASP A 113 -13.09 -9.96 -7.70
C ASP A 113 -13.60 -10.69 -6.45
N ILE A 114 -12.95 -11.79 -6.09
CA ILE A 114 -13.31 -12.67 -4.97
C ILE A 114 -12.17 -12.68 -3.95
N ARG A 115 -12.53 -12.64 -2.65
CA ARG A 115 -11.60 -12.77 -1.54
C ARG A 115 -12.02 -13.95 -0.68
N MET A 116 -11.12 -14.91 -0.52
CA MET A 116 -11.23 -16.01 0.43
C MET A 116 -10.11 -15.88 1.45
N CYS A 117 -10.39 -16.27 2.69
CA CYS A 117 -9.37 -16.22 3.73
C CYS A 117 -9.46 -17.39 4.70
N THR A 118 -8.34 -17.72 5.32
CA THR A 118 -8.28 -18.70 6.41
C THR A 118 -8.83 -18.09 7.71
N ALA A 119 -9.21 -18.93 8.67
CA ALA A 119 -9.75 -18.48 9.96
C ALA A 119 -8.74 -17.73 10.85
N ASP A 120 -7.46 -17.79 10.51
CA ASP A 120 -6.38 -17.03 11.16
C ASP A 120 -5.96 -15.78 10.38
N ALA A 121 -6.69 -15.43 9.31
CA ALA A 121 -6.36 -14.28 8.49
C ALA A 121 -6.64 -12.94 9.20
N GLU A 122 -5.72 -12.00 9.01
CA GLU A 122 -5.75 -10.67 9.59
C GLU A 122 -5.54 -9.61 8.49
N PHE A 123 -6.43 -8.64 8.39
CA PHE A 123 -6.37 -7.54 7.43
C PHE A 123 -6.11 -6.22 8.13
N GLY A 124 -5.26 -5.36 7.57
CA GLY A 124 -4.98 -4.05 8.18
C GLY A 124 -4.53 -2.98 7.20
N ILE A 125 -5.28 -1.87 7.17
CA ILE A 125 -4.90 -0.62 6.48
C ILE A 125 -3.95 0.13 7.41
N LYS A 126 -2.64 -0.14 7.31
CA LYS A 126 -1.63 0.30 8.29
C LYS A 126 -0.87 1.56 7.88
N GLU A 127 -1.24 2.16 6.76
CA GLU A 127 -0.63 3.37 6.20
C GLU A 127 -0.63 4.54 7.20
N VAL A 128 -1.74 4.72 7.93
CA VAL A 128 -1.85 5.77 8.95
C VAL A 128 -0.80 5.65 10.05
N ASN A 129 -0.37 4.42 10.39
CA ASN A 129 0.61 4.19 11.46
C ASN A 129 2.03 4.64 11.08
N VAL A 130 2.30 4.79 9.78
CA VAL A 130 3.58 5.31 9.28
C VAL A 130 3.46 6.73 8.73
N GLY A 131 2.31 7.38 8.88
CA GLY A 131 2.10 8.75 8.43
C GLY A 131 1.92 8.89 6.92
N ILE A 132 1.43 7.85 6.25
CA ILE A 132 1.03 7.91 4.84
C ILE A 132 -0.47 7.64 4.70
N VAL A 133 -1.02 8.00 3.55
CA VAL A 133 -2.38 7.64 3.16
C VAL A 133 -2.32 6.42 2.23
N ALA A 134 -3.27 5.50 2.35
CA ALA A 134 -3.41 4.41 1.40
C ALA A 134 -3.82 4.96 0.02
N ASP A 135 -2.85 5.02 -0.89
CA ASP A 135 -2.97 5.68 -2.20
C ASP A 135 -2.85 4.71 -3.39
N LEU A 136 -2.69 3.40 -3.15
CA LEU A 136 -2.62 2.40 -4.22
C LEU A 136 -3.98 1.84 -4.64
N GLY A 137 -5.02 2.09 -3.83
CA GLY A 137 -6.42 1.99 -4.24
C GLY A 137 -7.39 1.48 -3.18
N THR A 138 -6.92 0.99 -2.02
CA THR A 138 -7.79 0.48 -0.95
C THR A 138 -8.91 1.45 -0.61
N LEU A 139 -8.62 2.74 -0.41
CA LEU A 139 -9.65 3.72 -0.01
C LEU A 139 -10.76 3.91 -1.06
N HIS A 140 -10.48 3.61 -2.33
CA HIS A 140 -11.47 3.70 -3.41
C HIS A 140 -12.30 2.42 -3.53
N ARG A 141 -11.71 1.26 -3.23
CA ARG A 141 -12.34 -0.06 -3.42
C ARG A 141 -13.05 -0.56 -2.17
N VAL A 142 -12.43 -0.41 -1.01
CA VAL A 142 -12.86 -1.05 0.25
C VAL A 142 -14.22 -0.54 0.71
N GLU A 143 -14.55 0.74 0.45
CA GLU A 143 -15.87 1.31 0.79
C GLU A 143 -17.03 0.56 0.10
N ARG A 144 -16.81 -0.01 -1.09
CA ARG A 144 -17.83 -0.80 -1.83
C ARG A 144 -17.87 -2.28 -1.42
N ILE A 145 -16.84 -2.76 -0.71
CA ILE A 145 -16.71 -4.16 -0.29
C ILE A 145 -17.31 -4.36 1.11
N ILE A 146 -16.97 -3.50 2.07
CA ILE A 146 -17.36 -3.66 3.49
C ILE A 146 -18.25 -2.52 4.01
N GLY A 147 -18.60 -1.57 3.14
CA GLY A 147 -19.34 -0.37 3.51
C GLY A 147 -18.46 0.72 4.14
N ARG A 148 -18.94 1.97 4.05
CA ARG A 148 -18.15 3.16 4.40
C ARG A 148 -17.81 3.28 5.89
N GLY A 149 -18.70 2.85 6.77
CA GLY A 149 -18.50 2.96 8.22
C GLY A 149 -17.26 2.19 8.68
N ILE A 150 -17.24 0.88 8.40
CA ILE A 150 -16.12 0.00 8.74
C ILE A 150 -14.85 0.42 7.98
N ALA A 151 -14.97 0.75 6.69
CA ALA A 151 -13.83 1.23 5.89
C ALA A 151 -13.12 2.43 6.53
N ARG A 152 -13.88 3.45 6.97
CA ARG A 152 -13.32 4.64 7.63
C ARG A 152 -12.70 4.30 8.97
N GLU A 153 -13.37 3.47 9.77
CA GLU A 153 -12.84 3.03 11.05
C GLU A 153 -11.48 2.33 10.89
N LEU A 154 -11.38 1.39 9.95
CA LEU A 154 -10.12 0.68 9.66
C LEU A 154 -9.04 1.64 9.14
N ALA A 155 -9.39 2.55 8.23
CA ALA A 155 -8.44 3.51 7.64
C ALA A 155 -7.92 4.54 8.66
N PHE A 156 -8.76 5.01 9.58
CA PHE A 156 -8.39 6.04 10.56
C PHE A 156 -7.66 5.46 11.77
N THR A 157 -8.04 4.26 12.22
CA THR A 157 -7.45 3.66 13.42
C THR A 157 -6.25 2.78 13.11
N GLY A 158 -6.14 2.31 11.87
CA GLY A 158 -5.17 1.30 11.50
C GLY A 158 -5.30 0.02 12.31
N ARG A 159 -6.48 -0.29 12.88
CA ARG A 159 -6.68 -1.56 13.62
C ARG A 159 -6.67 -2.75 12.67
N VAL A 160 -6.51 -3.94 13.25
CA VAL A 160 -6.63 -5.20 12.50
C VAL A 160 -8.09 -5.64 12.46
N LEU A 161 -8.54 -6.11 11.30
CA LEU A 161 -9.77 -6.85 11.09
C LEU A 161 -9.43 -8.34 11.02
N LYS A 162 -10.07 -9.15 11.85
CA LYS A 162 -9.93 -10.62 11.83
C LYS A 162 -10.90 -11.23 10.80
N SER A 163 -10.75 -12.51 10.50
CA SER A 163 -11.60 -13.23 9.55
C SER A 163 -13.07 -13.37 9.98
N GLU A 164 -13.35 -13.33 11.29
CA GLU A 164 -14.70 -13.40 11.90
C GLU A 164 -15.14 -12.04 12.45
#